data_AF-A0A242D8N5-F1
#
_entry.id   AF-A0A242D8N5-F1
#
_cell.length_a   1.000
_cell.length_b   1.000
_cell.length_c   1.000
_cell.angle_alpha   90.00
_cell.angle_beta   90.00
_cell.angle_gamma   90.00
#
_symmetry.space_group_name_H-M   'P 1'
#
loop_
_entity.id
_entity.type
_entity.pdbx_description
1 polymer ?
#
loop_
_entity_poly.entity_id
_entity_poly.type
_entity_poly.pdbx_seq_one_letter_code
_entity_poly.pdbx_strand_id
1 'polypeptide(L)'
;MKFDVEGIKNLTFPSGAMGYKKKDVDDFLIYVAKDYGSYQRQLEKSKQETEEAEQEKQELLKKLEEQKAADAATLEKFKQENQALKQQITSLQTESVSNNLNEDTALSLAQKVALRIEKQAKEEAQEKLMHADRYYEEQVRKLEQKRKEISSEVVTSLSELIGSERMIVASIDTVKQEYVRLMNVIRENYEDLTDEPNH
;
A
#
# COMPACT_ATOMS: atom_id res chain seq x y z
N MET A 1 2.01 -31.02 -11.88
CA MET A 1 0.66 -31.06 -12.49
C MET A 1 0.57 -32.29 -13.39
N LYS A 2 -0.63 -32.88 -13.57
CA LYS A 2 -0.83 -34.10 -14.40
C LYS A 2 -1.08 -33.79 -15.88
N PHE A 3 -1.52 -32.58 -16.19
CA PHE A 3 -1.80 -32.13 -17.55
C PHE A 3 -1.19 -30.74 -17.76
N ASP A 4 -0.87 -30.45 -19.01
CA ASP A 4 -0.43 -29.12 -19.45
C ASP A 4 -1.43 -28.57 -20.47
N VAL A 5 -1.43 -27.26 -20.69
CA VAL A 5 -2.36 -26.58 -21.60
C VAL A 5 -2.26 -27.16 -23.01
N GLU A 6 -1.05 -27.47 -23.48
CA GLU A 6 -0.82 -28.13 -24.77
C GLU A 6 -1.30 -29.59 -24.76
N GLY A 7 -1.14 -30.27 -23.63
CA GLY A 7 -1.63 -31.64 -23.45
C GLY A 7 -3.16 -31.75 -23.49
N ILE A 8 -3.87 -30.74 -22.97
CA ILE A 8 -5.34 -30.69 -23.00
C ILE A 8 -5.84 -30.40 -24.42
N LYS A 9 -5.15 -29.51 -25.16
CA LYS A 9 -5.52 -29.17 -26.54
C LYS A 9 -5.30 -30.31 -27.54
N ASN A 10 -4.28 -31.14 -27.29
CA ASN A 10 -3.92 -32.25 -28.17
C ASN A 10 -4.52 -33.59 -27.73
N LEU A 11 -5.42 -33.58 -26.75
CA LEU A 11 -6.00 -34.81 -26.21
C LEU A 11 -7.01 -35.41 -27.19
N THR A 12 -6.84 -36.69 -27.52
CA THR A 12 -7.74 -37.42 -28.42
C THR A 12 -8.40 -38.59 -27.71
N PHE A 13 -9.72 -38.76 -27.91
CA PHE A 13 -10.48 -39.86 -27.31
C PHE A 13 -10.90 -40.89 -28.37
N PRO A 14 -10.96 -42.18 -28.01
CA PRO A 14 -11.56 -43.21 -28.87
C PRO A 14 -13.07 -42.97 -29.03
N SER A 15 -13.61 -43.24 -30.22
CA SER A 15 -15.05 -43.09 -30.50
C SER A 15 -15.85 -44.35 -30.12
N GLY A 16 -17.10 -44.15 -29.71
CA GLY A 16 -18.01 -45.23 -29.33
C GLY A 16 -19.47 -44.91 -29.68
N ALA A 17 -20.30 -45.94 -29.86
CA ALA A 17 -21.67 -45.82 -30.38
C ALA A 17 -22.64 -44.98 -29.52
N MET A 18 -22.37 -44.81 -28.22
CA MET A 18 -23.11 -43.93 -27.31
C MET A 18 -22.19 -42.90 -26.61
N GLY A 19 -21.14 -42.45 -27.31
CA GLY A 19 -20.20 -41.47 -26.77
C GLY A 19 -20.79 -40.05 -26.67
N TYR A 20 -20.10 -39.20 -25.91
CA TYR A 20 -20.38 -37.76 -25.90
C TYR A 20 -20.18 -37.14 -27.29
N LYS A 21 -20.96 -36.10 -27.59
CA LYS A 21 -20.80 -35.35 -28.84
C LYS A 21 -19.41 -34.72 -28.88
N LYS A 22 -18.65 -35.05 -29.92
CA LYS A 22 -17.27 -34.56 -30.08
C LYS A 22 -17.16 -33.03 -29.95
N LYS A 23 -18.04 -32.29 -30.64
CA LYS A 23 -18.03 -30.82 -30.62
C LYS A 23 -18.19 -30.25 -29.21
N ASP A 24 -19.13 -30.79 -28.43
CA ASP A 24 -19.40 -30.30 -27.07
C ASP A 24 -18.21 -30.58 -26.13
N VAL A 25 -17.53 -31.71 -26.33
CA VAL A 25 -16.31 -32.07 -25.57
C VAL A 25 -15.13 -31.18 -25.99
N ASP A 26 -14.94 -30.94 -27.29
CA ASP A 26 -13.87 -30.09 -27.81
C ASP A 26 -14.05 -28.64 -27.31
N ASP A 27 -15.29 -28.10 -27.38
CA ASP A 27 -15.62 -26.76 -26.88
C ASP A 27 -15.38 -26.65 -25.36
N PHE A 28 -15.76 -27.67 -24.60
CA PHE A 28 -15.49 -27.72 -23.16
C PHE A 28 -13.99 -27.72 -22.84
N LEU A 29 -13.20 -28.52 -23.57
CA LEU A 29 -11.75 -28.61 -23.36
C LEU A 29 -11.01 -27.31 -23.71
N ILE A 30 -11.55 -26.50 -24.63
CA ILE A 30 -11.03 -25.14 -24.89
C ILE A 30 -11.15 -24.26 -23.65
N TYR A 31 -12.31 -24.28 -22.96
CA TYR A 31 -12.50 -23.53 -21.72
C TYR A 31 -11.57 -24.04 -20.61
N VAL A 32 -11.49 -25.36 -20.44
CA VAL A 32 -10.59 -25.98 -19.44
C VAL A 32 -9.13 -25.60 -19.70
N ALA A 33 -8.67 -25.60 -20.95
CA ALA A 33 -7.32 -25.21 -21.31
C ALA A 33 -7.04 -23.72 -21.00
N LYS A 34 -8.03 -22.84 -21.20
CA LYS A 34 -7.94 -21.42 -20.87
C LYS A 34 -7.81 -21.20 -19.36
N ASP A 35 -8.62 -21.90 -18.58
CA ASP A 35 -8.60 -21.80 -17.11
C ASP A 35 -7.28 -22.36 -16.55
N TYR A 36 -6.80 -23.48 -17.09
CA TYR A 36 -5.50 -24.04 -16.69
C TYR A 36 -4.34 -23.07 -16.92
N GLY A 37 -4.33 -22.40 -18.09
CA GLY A 37 -3.34 -21.36 -18.38
C GLY A 37 -3.46 -20.15 -17.45
N SER A 38 -4.68 -19.77 -17.08
CA SER A 38 -4.92 -18.71 -16.08
C SER A 38 -4.37 -19.10 -14.70
N TYR A 39 -4.64 -20.33 -14.24
CA TYR A 39 -4.17 -20.82 -12.95
C TYR A 39 -2.64 -20.95 -12.90
N GLN A 40 -1.99 -21.38 -13.99
CA GLN A 40 -0.53 -21.42 -14.06
C GLN A 40 0.07 -20.01 -13.89
N ARG A 41 -0.46 -19.01 -14.59
CA ARG A 41 -0.01 -17.61 -14.45
C ARG A 41 -0.25 -17.06 -13.05
N GLN A 42 -1.40 -17.36 -12.45
CA GLN A 42 -1.69 -16.96 -11.07
C GLN A 42 -0.75 -17.62 -10.06
N LEU A 43 -0.42 -18.89 -10.27
CA LEU A 43 0.53 -19.62 -9.42
C LEU A 43 1.94 -19.04 -9.54
N GLU A 44 2.40 -18.73 -10.76
CA GLU A 44 3.71 -18.10 -10.98
C GLU A 44 3.76 -16.71 -10.36
N LYS A 45 2.73 -15.89 -10.58
CA LYS A 45 2.64 -14.56 -9.97
C LYS A 45 2.66 -14.64 -8.44
N SER A 46 1.89 -15.56 -7.86
CA SER A 46 1.87 -15.76 -6.41
C SER A 46 3.23 -16.21 -5.87
N LYS A 47 3.97 -17.06 -6.60
CA LYS A 47 5.34 -17.45 -6.21
C LYS A 47 6.30 -16.27 -6.23
N GLN A 48 6.24 -15.44 -7.28
CA GLN A 48 7.05 -14.22 -7.37
C GLN A 48 6.75 -13.27 -6.21
N GLU A 49 5.47 -13.02 -5.93
CA GLU A 49 5.06 -12.18 -4.80
C GLU A 49 5.56 -12.73 -3.46
N THR A 50 5.55 -14.05 -3.26
CA THR A 50 6.10 -14.65 -2.03
C THR A 50 7.62 -14.54 -1.94
N GLU A 51 8.35 -14.70 -3.04
CA GLU A 51 9.80 -14.55 -3.07
C GLU A 51 10.22 -13.10 -2.80
N GLU A 52 9.53 -12.13 -3.41
CA GLU A 52 9.74 -10.70 -3.16
C GLU A 52 9.47 -10.33 -1.68
N ALA A 53 8.38 -10.83 -1.11
CA ALA A 53 8.05 -10.60 0.29
C ALA A 53 9.06 -11.26 1.25
N GLU A 54 9.61 -12.44 0.91
CA GLU A 54 10.67 -13.07 1.70
C GLU A 54 11.97 -12.27 1.64
N GLN A 55 12.35 -11.73 0.48
CA GLN A 55 13.51 -10.86 0.34
C GLN A 55 13.35 -9.58 1.16
N GLU A 56 12.20 -8.90 1.07
CA GLU A 56 11.92 -7.70 1.85
C GLU A 56 11.98 -7.99 3.36
N LYS A 57 11.41 -9.11 3.80
CA LYS A 57 11.48 -9.54 5.20
C LYS A 57 12.93 -9.74 5.67
N GLN A 58 13.78 -10.37 4.85
CA GLN A 58 15.19 -10.58 5.20
C GLN A 58 15.95 -9.26 5.28
N GLU A 59 15.71 -8.32 4.37
CA GLU A 59 16.31 -6.98 4.44
C GLU A 59 15.89 -6.20 5.68
N LEU A 60 14.61 -6.27 6.05
CA LEU A 60 14.10 -5.61 7.26
C LEU A 60 14.68 -6.22 8.53
N LEU A 61 14.85 -7.55 8.58
CA LEU A 61 15.51 -8.21 9.70
C LEU A 61 16.96 -7.76 9.85
N LYS A 62 17.70 -7.65 8.74
CA LYS A 62 19.08 -7.17 8.75
C LYS A 62 19.17 -5.71 9.25
N LYS A 63 18.31 -4.83 8.76
CA LYS A 63 18.24 -3.43 9.23
C LYS A 63 17.92 -3.34 10.72
N LEU A 64 17.04 -4.20 11.21
CA LEU A 64 16.67 -4.25 12.63
C LEU A 64 17.81 -4.76 13.52
N GLU A 65 18.60 -5.72 13.05
CA GLU A 65 19.83 -6.16 13.75
C GLU A 65 20.89 -5.06 13.78
N GLU A 66 21.13 -4.36 12.66
CA GLU A 66 22.04 -3.22 12.59
C GLU A 66 21.62 -2.10 13.55
N GLN A 67 20.33 -1.79 13.60
CA GLN A 67 19.78 -0.79 14.53
C GLN A 67 19.96 -1.23 15.99
N LYS A 68 19.66 -2.48 16.34
CA LYS A 68 19.88 -3.01 17.69
C LYS A 68 21.34 -2.92 18.13
N ALA A 69 22.28 -3.20 17.22
CA ALA A 69 23.70 -3.08 17.51
C ALA A 69 24.12 -1.61 17.76
N ALA A 70 23.61 -0.68 16.95
CA ALA A 70 23.84 0.76 17.13
C ALA A 70 23.25 1.28 18.45
N ASP A 71 22.04 0.85 18.79
CA ASP A 71 21.36 1.22 20.04
C ASP A 71 22.09 0.64 21.26
N ALA A 72 22.60 -0.59 21.18
CA ALA A 72 23.41 -1.17 22.24
C ALA A 72 24.72 -0.38 22.47
N ALA A 73 25.41 -0.01 21.39
CA ALA A 73 26.65 0.77 21.47
C ALA A 73 26.43 2.19 22.04
N THR A 74 25.32 2.85 21.68
CA THR A 74 24.97 4.16 22.23
C THR A 74 24.58 4.06 23.71
N LEU A 75 23.82 3.03 24.10
CA LEU A 75 23.48 2.78 25.50
C LEU A 75 24.72 2.55 26.38
N GLU A 76 25.71 1.84 25.87
CA GLU A 76 26.96 1.59 26.59
C GLU A 76 27.78 2.87 26.78
N LYS A 77 27.87 3.74 25.76
CA LYS A 77 28.45 5.08 25.91
C LYS A 77 27.73 5.90 26.97
N PHE A 78 26.39 5.94 26.93
CA PHE A 78 25.60 6.65 27.93
C PHE A 78 25.83 6.11 29.35
N LYS A 79 26.01 4.79 29.52
CA LYS A 79 26.34 4.20 30.82
C LYS A 79 27.72 4.65 31.32
N GLN A 80 28.72 4.68 30.44
CA GLN A 80 30.07 5.14 30.79
C GLN A 80 30.07 6.63 31.15
N GLU A 81 29.38 7.47 30.39
CA GLU A 81 29.21 8.90 30.70
C GLU A 81 28.48 9.11 32.02
N ASN A 82 27.41 8.35 32.30
CA ASN A 82 26.72 8.42 33.59
C ASN A 82 27.61 8.00 34.76
N GLN A 83 28.46 6.99 34.58
CA GLN A 83 29.42 6.58 35.61
C GLN A 83 30.48 7.66 35.85
N ALA A 84 31.01 8.27 34.79
CA ALA A 84 31.98 9.36 34.89
C ALA A 84 31.37 10.59 35.59
N LEU A 85 30.13 10.96 35.24
CA LEU A 85 29.39 12.05 35.90
C LEU A 85 29.14 11.74 37.37
N LYS A 86 28.74 10.50 37.72
CA LYS A 86 28.59 10.09 39.12
C LYS A 86 29.90 10.22 39.90
N GLN A 87 31.02 9.78 39.33
CA GLN A 87 32.33 9.91 39.95
C GLN A 87 32.73 11.39 40.16
N GLN A 88 32.48 12.26 39.16
CA GLN A 88 32.70 13.70 39.30
C GLN A 88 31.82 14.34 40.38
N ILE A 89 30.55 13.95 40.48
CA ILE A 89 29.67 14.45 41.54
C ILE A 89 30.18 14.00 42.91
N THR A 90 30.58 12.73 43.05
CA THR A 90 31.12 12.22 44.31
C THR A 90 32.42 12.93 44.69
N SER A 91 33.34 13.17 43.75
CA SER A 91 34.59 13.90 44.03
C SER A 91 34.33 15.35 44.45
N LEU A 92 33.42 16.04 43.75
CA LEU A 92 33.02 17.42 44.07
C LEU A 92 32.31 17.50 45.43
N GLN A 93 31.47 16.51 45.76
CA GLN A 93 30.86 16.41 47.09
C GLN A 93 31.91 16.22 48.18
N THR A 94 32.88 15.33 48.00
CA THR A 94 33.95 15.14 48.98
C THR A 94 34.87 16.36 49.14
N GLU A 95 35.18 17.07 48.05
CA GLU A 95 35.92 18.35 48.13
C GLU A 95 35.11 19.45 48.83
N SER A 96 33.80 19.50 48.61
CA SER A 96 32.91 20.47 49.28
C SER A 96 32.69 20.19 50.77
N VAL A 97 32.88 18.95 51.23
CA VAL A 97 32.78 18.58 52.66
C VAL A 97 34.12 18.82 53.39
N SER A 98 35.26 18.79 52.67
CA SER A 98 36.60 19.02 53.24
C SER A 98 36.94 20.49 53.44
N ASN A 99 36.29 21.40 52.71
CA ASN A 99 36.42 22.84 52.92
C ASN A 99 35.16 23.31 53.65
N ASN A 100 35.31 23.88 54.85
CA ASN A 100 34.26 24.65 55.51
C ASN A 100 33.88 25.82 54.59
N LEU A 101 32.96 25.56 53.66
CA LEU A 101 32.36 26.58 52.81
C LEU A 101 31.50 27.45 53.72
N ASN A 102 31.85 28.73 53.84
CA ASN A 102 31.00 29.71 54.50
C ASN A 102 29.58 29.61 53.91
N GLU A 103 28.56 29.63 54.77
CA GLU A 103 27.14 29.49 54.39
C GLU A 103 26.75 30.42 53.23
N ASP A 104 27.28 31.65 53.20
CA ASP A 104 27.05 32.62 52.13
C ASP A 104 27.60 32.20 50.76
N THR A 105 28.75 31.51 50.72
CA THR A 105 29.31 30.98 49.47
C THR A 105 28.54 29.78 48.95
N ALA A 106 28.03 28.92 49.84
CA ALA A 106 27.18 27.79 49.45
C ALA A 106 25.81 28.27 48.93
N LEU A 107 25.22 29.28 49.60
CA LEU A 107 23.96 29.89 49.18
C LEU A 107 24.08 30.58 47.81
N SER A 108 25.17 31.33 47.58
CA SER A 108 25.43 31.98 46.29
C SER A 108 25.63 30.97 45.16
N LEU A 109 26.36 29.87 45.41
CA LEU A 109 26.54 28.79 44.44
C LEU A 109 25.20 28.12 44.11
N ALA A 110 24.38 27.84 45.13
CA ALA A 110 23.06 27.24 44.97
C ALA A 110 22.13 28.12 44.14
N GLN A 111 22.10 29.44 44.38
CA GLN A 111 21.34 30.40 43.57
C GLN A 111 21.81 30.41 42.10
N LYS A 112 23.12 30.37 41.87
CA LYS A 112 23.69 30.33 40.52
C LYS A 112 23.35 29.04 39.77
N VAL A 113 23.35 27.91 40.48
CA VAL A 113 22.92 26.60 39.93
C VAL A 113 21.43 26.60 39.65
N ALA A 114 20.60 27.11 40.57
CA ALA A 114 19.15 27.22 40.37
C ALA A 114 18.79 28.07 39.15
N LEU A 115 19.43 29.23 38.98
CA LEU A 115 19.26 30.09 37.80
C LEU A 115 19.69 29.40 36.51
N ARG A 116 20.76 28.59 36.54
CA ARG A 116 21.20 27.83 35.37
C ARG A 116 20.20 26.72 35.01
N ILE A 117 19.65 26.02 36.01
CA ILE A 117 18.60 25.01 35.81
C ILE A 117 17.34 25.65 35.25
N GLU A 118 16.91 26.79 35.79
CA GLU A 118 15.73 27.52 35.29
C GLU A 118 15.92 27.95 33.84
N LYS A 119 17.10 28.50 33.51
CA LYS A 119 17.43 28.88 32.14
C LYS A 119 17.42 27.68 31.19
N GLN A 120 18.02 26.57 31.58
CA GLN A 120 18.06 25.35 30.77
C GLN A 120 16.65 24.76 30.57
N ALA A 121 15.84 24.69 31.63
CA ALA A 121 14.46 24.22 31.54
C ALA A 121 13.61 25.09 30.60
N LYS A 122 13.86 26.41 30.58
CA LYS A 122 13.19 27.34 29.65
C LYS A 122 13.62 27.11 28.20
N GLU A 123 14.91 26.89 27.96
CA GLU A 123 15.45 26.59 26.63
C GLU A 123 14.89 25.25 26.11
N GLU A 124 14.90 24.19 26.92
CA GLU A 124 14.34 22.88 26.56
C GLU A 124 12.82 22.94 26.31
N ALA A 125 12.08 23.73 27.10
CA ALA A 125 10.64 23.92 26.89
C ALA A 125 10.36 24.65 25.57
N GLN A 126 11.17 25.66 25.23
CA GLN A 126 11.06 26.40 23.97
C GLN A 126 11.40 25.52 22.77
N GLU A 127 12.42 24.68 22.89
CA GLU A 127 12.79 23.73 21.84
C GLU A 127 11.69 22.69 21.60
N LYS A 128 11.09 22.15 22.67
CA LYS A 128 9.93 21.24 22.58
C LYS A 128 8.72 21.89 21.89
N LEU A 129 8.42 23.15 22.21
CA LEU A 129 7.36 23.92 21.56
C LEU A 129 7.64 24.09 20.07
N MET A 130 8.85 24.53 19.70
CA MET A 130 9.24 24.66 18.29
C MET A 130 9.14 23.35 17.52
N HIS A 131 9.56 22.23 18.11
CA HIS A 131 9.44 20.92 17.46
C HIS A 131 7.98 20.49 17.29
N ALA A 132 7.13 20.75 18.28
CA ALA A 132 5.70 20.48 18.18
C ALA A 132 5.06 21.33 17.08
N ASP A 133 5.33 22.63 17.04
CA ASP A 133 4.79 23.55 16.02
C ASP A 133 5.20 23.11 14.61
N ARG A 134 6.49 22.82 14.41
CA ARG A 134 7.00 22.32 13.12
C ARG A 134 6.33 21.00 12.72
N TYR A 135 6.13 20.08 13.67
CA TYR A 135 5.45 18.82 13.41
C TYR A 135 4.00 19.05 12.97
N TYR A 136 3.27 19.92 13.67
CA TYR A 136 1.88 20.22 13.32
C TYR A 136 1.76 20.91 11.95
N GLU A 137 2.65 21.86 11.64
CA GLU A 137 2.73 22.48 10.32
C GLU A 137 2.94 21.45 9.22
N GLU A 138 3.86 20.50 9.41
CA GLU A 138 4.12 19.45 8.43
C GLU A 138 2.91 18.53 8.23
N GLN A 139 2.22 18.18 9.32
CA GLN A 139 1.01 17.35 9.24
C GLN A 139 -0.14 18.06 8.53
N VAL A 140 -0.36 19.35 8.81
CA VAL A 140 -1.35 20.17 8.10
C VAL A 140 -1.00 20.22 6.62
N ARG A 141 0.26 20.45 6.27
CA ARG A 141 0.72 20.46 4.87
C ARG A 141 0.46 19.13 4.16
N LYS A 142 0.73 18.00 4.82
CA LYS A 142 0.46 16.65 4.28
C LYS A 142 -1.04 16.42 4.07
N LEU A 143 -1.87 16.84 5.02
CA LEU A 143 -3.34 16.74 4.90
C LEU A 143 -3.88 17.61 3.76
N GLU A 144 -3.36 18.83 3.60
CA GLU A 144 -3.74 19.70 2.48
C GLU A 144 -3.34 19.13 1.13
N GLN A 145 -2.16 18.52 1.03
CA GLN A 145 -1.72 17.85 -0.19
C GLN A 145 -2.63 16.66 -0.53
N LYS A 146 -2.89 15.77 0.44
CA LYS A 146 -3.82 14.63 0.25
C LYS A 146 -5.22 15.10 -0.15
N ARG A 147 -5.71 16.18 0.46
CA ARG A 147 -7.02 16.77 0.10
C ARG A 147 -7.04 17.22 -1.36
N LYS A 148 -5.96 17.82 -1.86
CA LYS A 148 -5.84 18.22 -3.28
C LYS A 148 -5.80 17.01 -4.21
N GLU A 149 -5.03 15.98 -3.84
CA GLU A 149 -4.94 14.72 -4.60
C GLU A 149 -6.32 14.05 -4.73
N ILE A 150 -7.00 13.82 -3.60
CA ILE A 150 -8.37 13.26 -3.59
C ILE A 150 -9.32 14.13 -4.42
N SER A 151 -9.24 15.46 -4.29
CA SER A 151 -10.10 16.35 -5.07
C SER A 151 -9.85 16.20 -6.57
N SER A 152 -8.60 16.02 -7.00
CA SER A 152 -8.27 15.80 -8.42
C SER A 152 -8.73 14.43 -8.91
N GLU A 153 -8.56 13.38 -8.11
CA GLU A 153 -9.03 12.02 -8.43
C GLU A 153 -10.55 11.96 -8.59
N VAL A 154 -11.28 12.65 -7.71
CA VAL A 154 -12.75 12.75 -7.80
C VAL A 154 -13.16 13.45 -9.09
N VAL A 155 -12.53 14.56 -9.46
CA VAL A 155 -12.83 15.29 -10.69
C VAL A 155 -12.55 14.44 -11.93
N THR A 156 -11.42 13.73 -11.95
CA THR A 156 -11.07 12.80 -13.04
C THR A 156 -12.10 11.67 -13.15
N SER A 157 -12.41 11.01 -12.03
CA SER A 157 -13.36 9.89 -11.99
C SER A 157 -14.76 10.31 -12.44
N LEU A 158 -15.22 11.50 -12.02
CA LEU A 158 -16.49 12.06 -12.49
C LEU A 158 -16.47 12.36 -13.99
N SER A 159 -15.34 12.86 -14.52
CA SER A 159 -15.20 13.14 -15.94
C SER A 159 -15.23 11.86 -16.78
N GLU A 160 -14.57 10.81 -16.32
CA GLU A 160 -14.62 9.48 -16.93
C GLU A 160 -16.03 8.89 -16.90
N LEU A 161 -16.74 9.02 -15.76
CA LEU A 161 -18.12 8.56 -15.63
C LEU A 161 -19.04 9.28 -16.62
N ILE A 162 -18.96 10.61 -16.71
CA ILE A 162 -19.73 11.41 -17.69
C ILE A 162 -19.39 10.99 -19.13
N GLY A 163 -18.11 10.72 -19.42
CA GLY A 163 -17.68 10.21 -20.71
C GLY A 163 -18.32 8.86 -21.04
N SER A 164 -18.30 7.93 -20.08
CA SER A 164 -18.91 6.60 -20.24
C SER A 164 -20.43 6.68 -20.43
N GLU A 165 -21.11 7.55 -19.68
CA GLU A 165 -22.55 7.79 -19.80
C GLU A 165 -22.91 8.28 -21.20
N ARG A 166 -22.14 9.24 -21.75
CA ARG A 166 -22.33 9.73 -23.12
C ARG A 166 -22.15 8.63 -24.16
N MET A 167 -21.16 7.74 -23.99
CA MET A 167 -20.98 6.60 -24.91
C MET A 167 -22.13 5.60 -24.84
N ILE A 168 -22.67 5.33 -23.64
CA ILE A 168 -23.83 4.46 -23.46
C ILE A 168 -25.05 5.06 -24.15
N VAL A 169 -25.31 6.36 -23.96
CA VAL A 169 -26.42 7.07 -24.62
C VAL A 169 -26.30 6.99 -26.14
N ALA A 170 -25.11 7.25 -26.69
CA ALA A 170 -24.88 7.13 -28.13
C ALA A 170 -25.09 5.70 -28.65
N SER A 171 -24.68 4.69 -27.87
CA SER A 171 -24.90 3.27 -28.20
C SER A 171 -26.39 2.92 -28.19
N ILE A 172 -27.15 3.40 -27.21
CA ILE A 172 -28.60 3.22 -27.14
C ILE A 172 -29.28 3.84 -28.36
N ASP A 173 -28.89 5.05 -28.75
CA ASP A 173 -29.46 5.71 -29.92
C ASP A 173 -29.14 4.98 -31.22
N THR A 174 -27.94 4.41 -31.34
CA THR A 174 -27.57 3.54 -32.47
C THR A 174 -28.45 2.30 -32.52
N VAL A 175 -28.65 1.62 -31.38
CA VAL A 175 -29.52 0.43 -31.31
C VAL A 175 -30.97 0.78 -31.65
N LYS A 176 -31.48 1.94 -31.21
CA LYS A 176 -32.82 2.40 -31.60
C LYS A 176 -32.94 2.61 -33.10
N GLN A 177 -31.93 3.21 -33.74
CA GLN A 177 -31.93 3.42 -35.19
C GLN A 177 -31.93 2.09 -35.95
N GLU A 178 -31.08 1.14 -35.56
CA GLU A 178 -31.03 -0.20 -36.16
C GLU A 178 -32.35 -0.96 -35.94
N TYR A 179 -32.97 -0.84 -34.76
CA TYR A 179 -34.28 -1.42 -34.51
C TYR A 179 -35.36 -0.84 -35.43
N VAL A 180 -35.42 0.50 -35.57
CA VAL A 180 -36.37 1.15 -36.49
C VAL A 180 -36.14 0.69 -37.92
N ARG A 181 -34.87 0.59 -38.34
CA ARG A 181 -34.49 0.09 -39.67
C ARG A 181 -34.96 -1.35 -39.88
N LEU A 182 -34.72 -2.24 -38.91
CA LEU A 182 -35.18 -3.62 -38.97
C LEU A 182 -36.71 -3.72 -39.06
N MET A 183 -37.43 -2.95 -38.24
CA MET A 183 -38.89 -2.91 -38.28
C MET A 183 -39.44 -2.43 -39.61
N ASN A 184 -38.78 -1.45 -40.25
CA ASN A 184 -39.14 -1.01 -41.59
C ASN A 184 -38.90 -2.11 -42.63
N VAL A 185 -37.75 -2.80 -42.59
CA VAL A 185 -37.45 -3.92 -43.48
C VAL A 185 -38.48 -5.05 -43.32
N ILE A 186 -38.83 -5.41 -42.08
CA ILE A 186 -39.86 -6.43 -41.81
C ILE A 186 -41.22 -5.99 -42.37
N ARG A 187 -41.58 -4.72 -42.22
CA ARG A 187 -42.85 -4.19 -42.73
C ARG A 187 -42.88 -4.19 -44.26
N GLU A 188 -41.79 -3.81 -44.91
CA GLU A 188 -41.68 -3.74 -46.37
C GLU A 188 -41.71 -5.14 -47.01
N ASN A 189 -41.10 -6.13 -46.36
CA ASN A 189 -41.02 -7.51 -46.86
C ASN A 189 -42.00 -8.47 -46.17
N TYR A 190 -43.06 -7.94 -45.55
CA TYR A 190 -43.95 -8.74 -44.69
C TYR A 190 -44.60 -9.90 -45.45
N GLU A 191 -45.11 -9.66 -46.66
CA GLU A 191 -45.73 -10.70 -47.49
C GLU A 191 -44.71 -11.80 -47.86
N ASP A 192 -43.53 -11.42 -48.35
CA ASP A 192 -42.43 -12.36 -48.69
C ASP A 192 -41.91 -13.17 -47.49
N LEU A 193 -41.98 -12.61 -46.28
CA LEU A 193 -41.56 -13.27 -45.04
C LEU A 193 -42.64 -14.18 -44.44
N THR A 194 -43.91 -14.00 -44.82
CA THR A 194 -45.05 -14.77 -44.29
C THR A 194 -45.62 -15.80 -45.26
N ASP A 195 -45.23 -15.77 -46.53
CA ASP A 195 -45.52 -16.84 -47.47
C ASP A 195 -44.72 -18.10 -47.09
N GLU A 196 -45.39 -19.05 -46.43
CA GLU A 196 -44.88 -20.42 -46.32
C GLU A 196 -44.73 -21.00 -47.74
N PRO A 197 -43.61 -21.68 -48.05
CA PRO A 197 -43.45 -22.33 -49.35
C PRO A 197 -44.50 -23.45 -49.47
N ASN A 198 -45.58 -23.17 -50.20
CA ASN A 198 -46.55 -24.18 -50.60
C ASN A 198 -45.82 -25.21 -51.48
N HIS A 199 -45.64 -26.42 -50.93
CA HIS A 199 -45.24 -27.61 -51.65
C HIS A 199 -46.29 -28.06 -52.66
#